data_AF-A0A1D8MS12-F1
#
_entry.id   AF-A0A1D8MS12-F1
#
_cell.length_a   1.000
_cell.length_b   1.000
_cell.length_c   1.000
_cell.angle_alpha   90.00
_cell.angle_beta   90.00
_cell.angle_gamma   90.00
#
_symmetry.space_group_name_H-M   'P 1'
#
loop_
_entity.id
_entity.type
_entity.pdbx_description
1 polymer ?
#
loop_
_entity_poly.entity_id
_entity_poly.type
_entity_poly.pdbx_seq_one_letter_code
_entity_poly.pdbx_strand_id
1 'polypeptide(L)'
;MPESNQMPQAHGFKGTVDLLESKDLLGEDSVLAHFTHADKKQLEKIEETGTGLAHCPSILAYDFNGVWPNVDTADKENISTGLGIDDHYLIESENLFQEARKAKEKLEDEKNYRISYKGLFRKMTSEAAEAVGLGDEIGSIEKGKKADIVLLNLEIDFEGNVYRQIIENADEENIQEVFVDGEQVVKDGEVTTMNRDEVLEEKEQVKQEFREELDKRFFKTRMLFKTLRIIDYRTLKLIPYKLRNLF
;
A
#
# COMPACT_ATOMS: atom_id res chain seq x y z
N MET A 1 8.25 -8.93 -19.92
CA MET A 1 8.28 -7.46 -19.78
C MET A 1 7.30 -7.11 -18.69
N PRO A 2 7.64 -6.19 -17.77
CA PRO A 2 6.70 -5.71 -16.77
C PRO A 2 5.40 -5.19 -17.40
N GLU A 3 4.25 -5.60 -16.88
CA GLU A 3 2.95 -5.13 -17.39
C GLU A 3 2.79 -3.61 -17.25
N SER A 4 3.32 -3.04 -16.17
CA SER A 4 3.29 -1.59 -15.90
C SER A 4 3.94 -0.75 -17.01
N ASN A 5 4.95 -1.27 -17.70
CA ASN A 5 5.66 -0.55 -18.75
C ASN A 5 5.03 -0.73 -20.15
N GLN A 6 4.04 -1.61 -20.33
CA GLN A 6 3.46 -1.87 -21.65
C GLN A 6 2.74 -0.64 -22.22
N MET A 7 1.94 0.05 -21.40
CA MET A 7 1.21 1.25 -21.83
C MET A 7 2.18 2.42 -22.14
N PRO A 8 3.14 2.79 -21.26
CA PRO A 8 4.14 3.81 -21.57
C PRO A 8 4.91 3.54 -22.86
N GLN A 9 5.33 2.28 -23.08
CA GLN A 9 6.08 1.89 -24.28
C GLN A 9 5.25 1.96 -25.55
N ALA A 10 3.96 1.62 -25.48
CA ALA A 10 3.03 1.82 -26.59
C ALA A 10 2.86 3.29 -26.97
N HIS A 11 3.28 4.23 -26.12
CA HIS A 11 3.24 5.67 -26.35
C HIS A 11 4.63 6.30 -26.55
N GLY A 12 5.66 5.47 -26.75
CA GLY A 12 7.02 5.92 -27.07
C GLY A 12 7.89 6.27 -25.87
N PHE A 13 7.44 5.96 -24.65
CA PHE A 13 8.21 6.17 -23.41
C PHE A 13 8.93 4.89 -22.98
N LYS A 14 10.06 5.04 -22.30
CA LYS A 14 10.85 3.89 -21.85
C LYS A 14 10.13 3.09 -20.74
N GLY A 15 9.49 3.79 -19.80
CA GLY A 15 8.65 3.21 -18.75
C GLY A 15 7.72 4.24 -18.12
N THR A 16 7.02 3.83 -17.06
CA THR A 16 5.98 4.66 -16.40
C THR A 16 6.53 6.00 -15.91
N VAL A 17 7.69 6.02 -15.26
CA VAL A 17 8.29 7.25 -14.73
C VAL A 17 8.57 8.26 -15.86
N ASP A 18 9.07 7.80 -17.02
CA ASP A 18 9.33 8.68 -18.16
C ASP A 18 8.04 9.24 -18.78
N LEU A 19 6.95 8.47 -18.76
CA LEU A 19 5.65 8.96 -19.19
C LEU A 19 5.13 10.04 -18.22
N LEU A 20 5.20 9.80 -16.91
CA LEU A 20 4.74 10.75 -15.90
C LEU A 20 5.54 12.06 -15.95
N GLU A 21 6.85 11.98 -16.08
CA GLU A 21 7.74 13.13 -16.29
C GLU A 21 7.31 13.95 -17.51
N SER A 22 7.02 13.30 -18.65
CA SER A 22 6.58 13.99 -19.87
C SER A 22 5.23 14.70 -19.77
N LYS A 23 4.50 14.46 -18.67
CA LYS A 23 3.19 15.02 -18.38
C LYS A 23 3.20 15.95 -17.16
N ASP A 24 4.38 16.28 -16.64
CA ASP A 24 4.55 17.10 -15.44
C ASP A 24 3.77 16.52 -14.25
N LEU A 25 3.75 15.19 -14.12
CA LEU A 25 3.10 14.43 -13.04
C LEU A 25 4.10 13.86 -12.02
N LEU A 26 5.32 14.38 -12.02
CA LEU A 26 6.33 14.13 -10.99
C LEU A 26 6.55 15.45 -10.24
N GLY A 27 6.66 15.39 -8.92
CA GLY A 27 6.72 16.57 -8.06
C GLY A 27 6.49 16.22 -6.59
N GLU A 28 6.67 17.22 -5.73
CA GLU A 28 6.44 17.15 -4.28
C GLU A 28 4.98 16.81 -3.90
N ASP A 29 4.04 16.97 -4.85
CA ASP A 29 2.62 16.64 -4.71
C ASP A 29 2.27 15.22 -5.21
N SER A 30 3.28 14.44 -5.59
CA SER A 30 3.11 13.12 -6.20
C SER A 30 3.78 12.02 -5.38
N VAL A 31 3.07 10.90 -5.22
CA VAL A 31 3.57 9.69 -4.54
C VAL A 31 3.42 8.49 -5.45
N LEU A 32 4.52 7.79 -5.75
CA LEU A 32 4.50 6.60 -6.59
C LEU A 32 4.47 5.34 -5.72
N ALA A 33 3.40 4.57 -5.84
CA ALA A 33 3.27 3.28 -5.18
C ALA A 33 4.05 2.17 -5.91
N HIS A 34 4.57 1.22 -5.11
CA HIS A 34 5.27 -0.01 -5.51
C HIS A 34 6.63 0.18 -6.19
N PHE A 35 6.73 1.03 -7.22
CA PHE A 35 7.97 1.38 -7.95
C PHE A 35 8.89 0.18 -8.32
N THR A 36 8.31 -1.01 -8.49
CA THR A 36 8.99 -2.31 -8.65
C THR A 36 9.93 -2.41 -9.85
N HIS A 37 9.71 -1.56 -10.86
CA HIS A 37 10.44 -1.59 -12.12
C HIS A 37 11.12 -0.26 -12.45
N ALA A 38 11.21 0.66 -11.47
CA ALA A 38 12.01 1.86 -11.61
C ALA A 38 13.49 1.49 -11.65
N ASP A 39 14.17 1.83 -12.74
CA ASP A 39 15.63 1.71 -12.81
C ASP A 39 16.34 2.91 -12.19
N LYS A 40 17.68 2.84 -12.06
CA LYS A 40 18.47 3.89 -11.42
C LYS A 40 18.21 5.28 -12.00
N LYS A 41 18.08 5.40 -13.32
CA LYS A 41 17.84 6.72 -13.96
C LYS A 41 16.44 7.25 -13.68
N GLN A 42 15.47 6.35 -13.52
CA GLN A 42 14.12 6.72 -13.14
C GLN A 42 14.05 7.13 -11.67
N LEU A 43 14.81 6.46 -10.79
CA LEU A 43 14.98 6.87 -9.39
C LEU A 43 15.68 8.24 -9.29
N GLU A 44 16.70 8.51 -10.10
CA GLU A 44 17.33 9.85 -10.18
C GLU A 44 16.30 10.94 -10.54
N LYS A 45 15.39 10.70 -11.50
CA LYS A 45 14.32 11.65 -11.83
C LYS A 45 13.31 11.86 -10.69
N ILE A 46 12.99 10.79 -9.97
CA ILE A 46 12.09 10.84 -8.81
C ILE A 46 12.71 11.71 -7.71
N GLU A 47 14.01 11.56 -7.46
CA GLU A 47 14.79 12.41 -6.55
C GLU A 47 14.79 13.87 -6.99
N GLU A 48 15.17 14.14 -8.25
CA GLU A 48 15.31 15.49 -8.80
C GLU A 48 13.98 16.30 -8.73
N THR A 49 12.84 15.61 -8.75
CA THR A 49 11.51 16.22 -8.70
C THR A 49 10.93 16.30 -7.30
N GLY A 50 11.59 15.72 -6.29
CA GLY A 50 11.04 15.62 -4.94
C GLY A 50 9.82 14.68 -4.83
N THR A 51 9.65 13.76 -5.80
CA THR A 51 8.53 12.82 -5.81
C THR A 51 8.70 11.78 -4.71
N GLY A 52 7.67 11.56 -3.90
CA GLY A 52 7.68 10.56 -2.84
C GLY A 52 7.43 9.14 -3.33
N LEU A 53 7.83 8.15 -2.53
CA LEU A 53 7.58 6.73 -2.78
C LEU A 53 6.75 6.08 -1.67
N ALA A 54 5.84 5.18 -2.06
CA ALA A 54 5.12 4.31 -1.14
C ALA A 54 5.53 2.85 -1.39
N HIS A 55 6.22 2.26 -0.41
CA HIS A 55 6.58 0.86 -0.40
C HIS A 55 5.50 0.04 0.29
N CYS A 56 4.87 -0.88 -0.45
CA CYS A 56 3.84 -1.79 0.07
C CYS A 56 4.35 -3.25 0.06
N PRO A 57 5.12 -3.67 1.07
CA PRO A 57 5.74 -4.99 1.18
C PRO A 57 4.84 -6.21 0.90
N SER A 58 3.66 -6.27 1.52
CA SER A 58 2.84 -7.49 1.54
C SER A 58 2.23 -7.83 0.18
N ILE A 59 1.70 -6.84 -0.55
CA ILE A 59 1.16 -7.03 -1.91
C ILE A 59 2.23 -7.51 -2.89
N LEU A 60 3.48 -7.07 -2.73
CA LEU A 60 4.59 -7.47 -3.58
C LEU A 60 4.94 -8.95 -3.42
N ALA A 61 4.79 -9.47 -2.21
CA ALA A 61 4.95 -10.89 -1.93
C ALA A 61 3.84 -11.74 -2.57
N TYR A 62 2.62 -11.19 -2.70
CA TYR A 62 1.45 -11.93 -3.16
C TYR A 62 1.18 -11.79 -4.68
N ASP A 63 1.08 -10.57 -5.20
CA ASP A 63 0.54 -10.29 -6.55
C ASP A 63 1.61 -10.00 -7.60
N PHE A 64 2.77 -9.48 -7.18
CA PHE A 64 3.85 -9.10 -8.11
C PHE A 64 4.84 -10.23 -8.43
N ASN A 65 4.46 -11.50 -8.23
CA ASN A 65 5.33 -12.66 -8.43
C ASN A 65 6.70 -12.55 -7.72
N GLY A 66 6.74 -11.87 -6.56
CA GLY A 66 7.95 -11.65 -5.78
C GLY A 66 8.94 -10.64 -6.39
N VAL A 67 8.52 -9.82 -7.35
CA VAL A 67 9.33 -8.67 -7.82
C VAL A 67 9.38 -7.63 -6.71
N TRP A 68 10.60 -7.36 -6.23
CA TRP A 68 10.86 -6.39 -5.18
C TRP A 68 11.42 -5.08 -5.75
N PRO A 69 10.96 -3.90 -5.27
CA PRO A 69 11.55 -2.64 -5.65
C PRO A 69 12.96 -2.47 -5.08
N ASN A 70 13.76 -1.63 -5.73
CA ASN A 70 15.12 -1.35 -5.31
C ASN A 70 15.16 -0.26 -4.21
N VAL A 71 14.63 -0.61 -3.03
CA VAL A 71 14.55 0.30 -1.86
C VAL A 71 15.93 0.79 -1.44
N ASP A 72 16.97 -0.05 -1.53
CA ASP A 72 18.36 0.32 -1.25
C ASP A 72 18.85 1.48 -2.12
N THR A 73 18.52 1.44 -3.41
CA THR A 73 18.90 2.52 -4.33
C THR A 73 18.10 3.78 -4.04
N ALA A 74 16.80 3.66 -3.75
CA ALA A 74 16.00 4.82 -3.33
C ALA A 74 16.58 5.48 -2.06
N ASP A 75 16.97 4.68 -1.07
CA ASP A 75 17.58 5.19 0.16
C ASP A 75 18.95 5.84 -0.08
N LYS A 76 19.79 5.27 -0.96
CA LYS A 76 21.10 5.84 -1.34
C LYS A 76 20.99 7.16 -2.10
N GLU A 77 19.94 7.30 -2.91
CA GLU A 77 19.65 8.55 -3.63
C GLU A 77 18.86 9.53 -2.73
N ASN A 78 18.56 9.20 -1.47
CA ASN A 78 17.81 10.06 -0.51
C ASN A 78 16.36 10.34 -0.90
N ILE A 79 15.70 9.41 -1.59
CA ILE A 79 14.29 9.54 -1.95
C ILE A 79 13.42 9.21 -0.73
N SER A 80 12.58 10.14 -0.32
CA SER A 80 11.63 9.92 0.78
C SER A 80 10.67 8.78 0.43
N THR A 81 10.73 7.71 1.22
CA THR A 81 9.97 6.48 1.00
C THR A 81 9.24 6.08 2.27
N GLY A 82 7.91 6.09 2.23
CA GLY A 82 7.03 5.63 3.30
C GLY A 82 6.60 4.17 3.13
N LEU A 83 6.11 3.54 4.20
CA LEU A 83 5.37 2.28 4.12
C LEU A 83 3.88 2.52 3.84
N GLY A 84 3.29 1.68 3.00
CA GLY A 84 1.86 1.66 2.72
C GLY A 84 1.28 0.26 2.87
N ILE A 85 0.03 0.16 3.34
CA ILE A 85 -0.67 -1.12 3.53
C ILE A 85 -1.14 -1.69 2.19
N ASP A 86 -1.61 -0.82 1.28
CA ASP A 86 -2.33 -1.21 0.05
C ASP A 86 -3.66 -1.93 0.36
N ASP A 87 -4.09 -2.90 -0.46
CA ASP A 87 -5.41 -3.55 -0.35
C ASP A 87 -5.45 -4.69 0.69
N HIS A 88 -6.18 -4.49 1.79
CA HIS A 88 -6.36 -5.47 2.86
C HIS A 88 -7.14 -6.74 2.47
N TYR A 89 -7.79 -6.80 1.29
CA TYR A 89 -8.61 -7.97 0.90
C TYR A 89 -7.80 -9.15 0.34
N LEU A 90 -6.63 -8.90 -0.25
CA LEU A 90 -5.88 -9.90 -1.01
C LEU A 90 -4.55 -10.33 -0.34
N ILE A 91 -4.20 -9.72 0.79
CA ILE A 91 -2.84 -9.80 1.36
C ILE A 91 -2.85 -10.16 2.86
N GLU A 92 -1.69 -10.63 3.32
CA GLU A 92 -1.43 -11.01 4.72
C GLU A 92 -0.97 -9.80 5.56
N SER A 93 -1.62 -8.65 5.43
CA SER A 93 -1.28 -7.46 6.21
C SER A 93 -2.49 -6.54 6.39
N GLU A 94 -2.80 -6.21 7.63
CA GLU A 94 -3.93 -5.34 7.99
C GLU A 94 -3.47 -4.00 8.59
N ASN A 95 -2.16 -3.85 8.88
CA ASN A 95 -1.62 -2.64 9.50
C ASN A 95 -0.13 -2.40 9.19
N LEU A 96 0.36 -1.19 9.51
CA LEU A 96 1.74 -0.78 9.22
C LEU A 96 2.81 -1.57 10.02
N PHE A 97 2.47 -2.17 11.17
CA PHE A 97 3.42 -3.02 11.89
C PHE A 97 3.70 -4.30 11.10
N GLN A 98 2.65 -4.91 10.55
CA GLN A 98 2.75 -6.09 9.70
C GLN A 98 3.52 -5.78 8.40
N GLU A 99 3.26 -4.64 7.75
CA GLU A 99 4.07 -4.18 6.60
C GLU A 99 5.54 -4.04 6.96
N ALA A 100 5.86 -3.43 8.10
CA ALA A 100 7.23 -3.24 8.51
C ALA A 100 7.97 -4.57 8.77
N ARG A 101 7.29 -5.56 9.37
CA ARG A 101 7.83 -6.93 9.52
C ARG A 101 8.07 -7.59 8.16
N LYS A 102 7.14 -7.44 7.22
CA LYS A 102 7.27 -8.01 5.88
C LYS A 102 8.42 -7.37 5.10
N ALA A 103 8.59 -6.05 5.20
CA ALA A 103 9.73 -5.34 4.65
C ALA A 103 11.04 -5.86 5.25
N LYS A 104 11.08 -6.07 6.57
CA LYS A 104 12.25 -6.57 7.29
C LYS A 104 12.65 -7.97 6.82
N GLU A 105 11.70 -8.90 6.78
CA GLU A 105 11.90 -10.27 6.33
C GLU A 105 12.49 -10.31 4.91
N LYS A 106 11.83 -9.63 3.97
CA LYS A 106 12.18 -9.70 2.55
C LYS A 106 13.53 -9.06 2.24
N LEU A 107 13.85 -7.93 2.87
CA LEU A 107 15.13 -7.26 2.68
C LEU A 107 16.30 -8.07 3.24
N GLU A 108 16.09 -8.83 4.32
CA GLU A 108 17.18 -9.67 4.87
C GLU A 108 17.47 -10.94 4.08
N ASP A 109 16.48 -11.49 3.38
CA ASP A 109 16.66 -12.62 2.46
C ASP A 109 17.45 -12.24 1.19
N GLU A 110 17.35 -10.98 0.78
CA GLU A 110 18.13 -10.43 -0.31
C GLU A 110 19.52 -10.02 0.20
N LYS A 111 20.56 -10.77 -0.19
CA LYS A 111 21.96 -10.63 0.29
C LYS A 111 22.61 -9.24 0.15
N ASN A 112 21.90 -8.22 -0.32
CA ASN A 112 22.43 -6.94 -0.75
C ASN A 112 21.89 -5.71 0.02
N TYR A 113 20.76 -5.78 0.75
CA TYR A 113 20.25 -4.62 1.49
C TYR A 113 19.63 -4.98 2.85
N ARG A 114 20.23 -4.52 3.95
CA ARG A 114 19.70 -4.77 5.30
C ARG A 114 19.22 -3.46 5.91
N ILE A 115 17.93 -3.19 5.78
CA ILE A 115 17.32 -2.04 6.47
C ILE A 115 17.39 -2.24 7.99
N SER A 116 17.77 -1.18 8.69
CA SER A 116 17.78 -1.18 10.17
C SER A 116 16.37 -1.02 10.71
N TYR A 117 16.10 -1.51 11.94
CA TYR A 117 14.81 -1.28 12.61
C TYR A 117 14.47 0.21 12.73
N LYS A 118 15.49 1.05 13.00
CA LYS A 118 15.33 2.51 13.04
C LYS A 118 14.98 3.07 11.65
N GLY A 119 15.55 2.53 10.58
CA GLY A 119 15.21 2.89 9.21
C GLY A 119 13.75 2.58 8.90
N LEU A 120 13.28 1.37 9.21
CA LEU A 120 11.86 1.01 9.06
C LEU A 120 10.94 1.90 9.89
N PHE A 121 11.31 2.21 11.12
CA PHE A 121 10.55 3.13 11.95
C PHE A 121 10.43 4.53 11.32
N ARG A 122 11.50 5.06 10.71
CA ARG A 122 11.44 6.32 9.95
C ARG A 122 10.51 6.21 8.75
N LYS A 123 10.52 5.09 8.02
CA LYS A 123 9.59 4.81 6.91
C LYS A 123 8.14 4.66 7.34
N MET A 124 7.86 4.40 8.62
CA MET A 124 6.50 4.47 9.19
C MET A 124 6.11 5.86 9.69
N THR A 125 7.07 6.78 9.82
CA THR A 125 6.90 8.07 10.50
C THR A 125 7.46 9.23 9.67
N SER A 126 8.68 9.70 9.96
CA SER A 126 9.24 10.91 9.37
C SER A 126 9.42 10.82 7.85
N GLU A 127 9.94 9.71 7.34
CA GLU A 127 10.15 9.53 5.90
C GLU A 127 8.83 9.32 5.15
N ALA A 128 7.80 8.76 5.82
CA ALA A 128 6.45 8.71 5.25
C ALA A 128 5.83 10.11 5.17
N ALA A 129 5.99 10.94 6.20
CA ALA A 129 5.52 12.33 6.20
C ALA A 129 6.21 13.15 5.10
N GLU A 130 7.53 13.00 4.94
CA GLU A 130 8.28 13.60 3.84
C GLU A 130 7.79 13.11 2.47
N ALA A 131 7.56 11.80 2.31
CA ALA A 131 7.10 11.21 1.05
C ALA A 131 5.72 11.74 0.61
N VAL A 132 4.87 12.17 1.53
CA VAL A 132 3.55 12.75 1.23
C VAL A 132 3.54 14.29 1.27
N GLY A 133 4.71 14.94 1.34
CA GLY A 133 4.82 16.40 1.35
C GLY A 133 4.41 17.08 2.66
N LEU A 134 4.26 16.32 3.76
CA LEU A 134 3.85 16.82 5.09
C LEU A 134 5.00 16.78 6.11
N GLY A 135 6.25 16.65 5.64
CA GLY A 135 7.45 16.52 6.47
C GLY A 135 7.68 17.71 7.41
N ASP A 136 7.17 18.90 7.09
CA ASP A 136 7.25 20.08 7.95
C ASP A 136 6.15 20.13 9.02
N GLU A 137 5.07 19.35 8.86
CA GLU A 137 3.88 19.41 9.72
C GLU A 137 3.80 18.23 10.70
N ILE A 138 4.19 17.02 10.26
CA ILE A 138 4.00 15.76 11.01
C ILE A 138 5.24 14.86 10.93
N GLY A 139 5.12 13.62 11.42
CA GLY A 139 6.13 12.56 11.28
C GLY A 139 7.28 12.59 12.30
N SER A 140 7.41 13.65 13.09
CA SER A 140 8.37 13.74 14.20
C SER A 140 7.85 14.60 15.35
N ILE A 141 8.33 14.32 16.58
CA ILE A 141 8.00 15.10 17.77
C ILE A 141 8.98 16.28 17.87
N GLU A 142 8.65 17.37 17.21
CA GLU A 142 9.45 18.59 17.18
C GLU A 142 8.59 19.83 17.43
N LYS A 143 9.17 20.85 18.04
CA LYS A 143 8.44 22.09 18.33
C LYS A 143 7.96 22.74 17.03
N GLY A 144 6.66 22.97 16.93
CA GLY A 144 6.03 23.62 15.77
C GLY A 144 5.25 22.66 14.88
N LYS A 145 5.50 21.35 15.00
CA LYS A 145 4.73 20.30 14.32
C LYS A 145 3.42 20.00 15.05
N LYS A 146 2.47 19.40 14.34
CA LYS A 146 1.19 18.91 14.90
C LYS A 146 1.44 17.81 15.91
N ALA A 147 0.55 17.72 16.90
CA ALA A 147 0.61 16.69 17.93
C ALA A 147 -0.05 15.38 17.45
N ASP A 148 0.54 14.78 16.41
CA ASP A 148 0.18 13.47 15.89
C ASP A 148 1.01 12.41 16.61
N ILE A 149 0.44 11.81 17.65
CA ILE A 149 1.18 10.99 18.63
C ILE A 149 0.45 9.67 18.84
N VAL A 150 1.20 8.57 18.75
CA VAL A 150 0.74 7.22 19.14
C VAL A 150 1.49 6.80 20.40
N LEU A 151 0.76 6.44 21.45
CA LEU A 151 1.32 5.87 22.67
C LEU A 151 1.16 4.35 22.65
N LEU A 152 2.29 3.64 22.71
CA LEU A 152 2.34 2.18 22.73
C LEU A 152 2.67 1.67 24.12
N ASN A 153 1.94 0.66 24.59
CA ASN A 153 2.29 -0.13 25.76
C ASN A 153 3.07 -1.38 25.31
N LEU A 154 4.39 -1.31 25.46
CA LEU A 154 5.32 -2.37 25.06
C LEU A 154 6.13 -2.84 26.26
N GLU A 155 6.32 -4.15 26.35
CA GLU A 155 7.35 -4.72 27.22
C GLU A 155 8.70 -4.62 26.50
N ILE A 156 9.60 -3.80 27.04
CA ILE A 156 10.95 -3.66 26.48
C ILE A 156 11.80 -4.82 27.01
N ASP A 157 12.35 -5.62 26.11
CA ASP A 157 13.25 -6.72 26.45
C ASP A 157 14.57 -6.22 27.08
N PHE A 158 15.38 -7.17 27.55
CA PHE A 158 16.66 -6.86 28.18
C PHE A 158 17.68 -6.21 27.23
N GLU A 159 17.53 -6.36 25.91
CA GLU A 159 18.41 -5.75 24.91
C GLU A 159 18.12 -4.25 24.71
N GLY A 160 16.94 -3.76 25.13
CA GLY A 160 16.62 -2.34 25.21
C GLY A 160 16.44 -1.63 23.86
N ASN A 161 16.35 -2.36 22.75
CA ASN A 161 16.17 -1.77 21.43
C ASN A 161 14.69 -1.52 21.13
N VAL A 162 14.22 -0.32 21.47
CA VAL A 162 12.82 0.08 21.26
C VAL A 162 12.35 -0.03 19.80
N TYR A 163 13.22 0.26 18.82
CA TYR A 163 12.84 0.15 17.41
C TYR A 163 12.61 -1.31 17.02
N ARG A 164 13.47 -2.22 17.50
CA ARG A 164 13.27 -3.65 17.27
C ARG A 164 11.95 -4.12 17.88
N GLN A 165 11.65 -3.69 19.11
CA GLN A 165 10.40 -4.04 19.79
C GLN A 165 9.17 -3.54 19.03
N ILE A 166 9.19 -2.30 18.55
CA ILE A 166 8.11 -1.74 17.73
C ILE A 166 7.92 -2.54 16.44
N ILE A 167 9.00 -2.86 15.73
CA ILE A 167 8.90 -3.52 14.43
C ILE A 167 8.53 -4.99 14.57
N GLU A 168 9.19 -5.75 15.46
CA GLU A 168 9.00 -7.20 15.53
C GLU A 168 7.81 -7.62 16.39
N ASN A 169 7.46 -6.85 17.42
CA ASN A 169 6.56 -7.33 18.47
C ASN A 169 5.32 -6.45 18.72
N ALA A 170 5.29 -5.20 18.23
CA ALA A 170 4.11 -4.36 18.39
C ALA A 170 3.02 -4.72 17.37
N ASP A 171 1.77 -4.60 17.80
CA ASP A 171 0.59 -4.65 16.96
C ASP A 171 -0.49 -3.66 17.46
N GLU A 172 -1.65 -3.63 16.83
CA GLU A 172 -2.78 -2.76 17.18
C GLU A 172 -3.19 -2.87 18.66
N GLU A 173 -3.10 -4.06 19.25
CA GLU A 173 -3.39 -4.32 20.68
C GLU A 173 -2.47 -3.55 21.63
N ASN A 174 -1.29 -3.12 21.17
CA ASN A 174 -0.36 -2.34 21.98
C ASN A 174 -0.68 -0.85 21.99
N ILE A 175 -1.58 -0.36 21.12
CA ILE A 175 -1.96 1.05 21.05
C ILE A 175 -2.82 1.38 22.27
N GLN A 176 -2.37 2.33 23.10
CA GLN A 176 -3.11 2.80 24.26
C GLN A 176 -3.83 4.11 23.97
N GLU A 177 -3.12 5.07 23.38
CA GLU A 177 -3.65 6.37 23.07
C GLU A 177 -3.18 6.84 21.70
N VAL A 178 -4.04 7.60 21.02
CA VAL A 178 -3.74 8.24 19.75
C VAL A 178 -4.25 9.66 19.78
N PHE A 179 -3.38 10.59 19.40
CA PHE A 179 -3.68 12.00 19.23
C PHE A 179 -3.49 12.37 17.76
N VAL A 180 -4.43 13.12 17.21
CA VAL A 180 -4.36 13.70 15.86
C VAL A 180 -4.56 15.20 15.99
N ASP A 181 -3.56 15.99 15.60
CA ASP A 181 -3.51 17.44 15.82
C ASP A 181 -3.78 17.84 17.29
N GLY A 182 -3.38 16.99 18.23
CA GLY A 182 -3.60 17.17 19.67
C GLY A 182 -4.97 16.73 20.19
N GLU A 183 -5.90 16.31 19.33
CA GLU A 183 -7.18 15.73 19.74
C GLU A 183 -7.04 14.23 20.00
N GLN A 184 -7.47 13.77 21.18
CA GLN A 184 -7.40 12.36 21.55
C GLN A 184 -8.52 11.56 20.85
N VAL A 185 -8.13 10.71 19.90
CA VAL A 185 -9.06 9.88 19.09
C VAL A 185 -9.09 8.41 19.52
N VAL A 186 -8.09 7.96 20.29
CA VAL A 186 -8.07 6.66 20.97
C VAL A 186 -7.67 6.88 22.41
N LYS A 187 -8.38 6.22 23.33
CA LYS A 187 -8.12 6.26 24.77
C LYS A 187 -8.29 4.88 25.38
N ASP A 188 -7.33 4.45 26.18
CA ASP A 188 -7.32 3.13 26.83
C ASP A 188 -7.50 1.97 25.82
N GLY A 189 -6.97 2.13 24.60
CA GLY A 189 -7.10 1.19 23.49
C GLY A 189 -8.43 1.25 22.72
N GLU A 190 -9.36 2.11 23.12
CA GLU A 190 -10.69 2.23 22.51
C GLU A 190 -10.82 3.50 21.67
N VAL A 191 -11.41 3.39 20.48
CA VAL A 191 -11.70 4.53 19.59
C VAL A 191 -12.80 5.39 20.19
N THR A 192 -12.57 6.70 20.29
CA THR A 192 -13.49 7.64 20.95
C THR A 192 -14.39 8.40 19.98
N THR A 193 -14.10 8.35 18.67
CA THR A 193 -14.73 9.16 17.63
C THR A 193 -15.92 8.49 16.95
N MET A 194 -16.15 7.20 17.19
CA MET A 194 -17.23 6.42 16.60
C MET A 194 -17.68 5.29 17.52
N ASN A 195 -18.93 4.84 17.37
CA ASN A 195 -19.43 3.66 18.06
C ASN A 195 -19.09 2.39 17.26
N ARG A 196 -18.24 1.54 17.83
CA ARG A 196 -17.79 0.29 17.19
C ARG A 196 -18.94 -0.65 16.83
N ASP A 197 -19.93 -0.81 17.71
CA ASP A 197 -21.05 -1.73 17.47
C ASP A 197 -21.91 -1.25 16.31
N GLU A 198 -22.18 0.06 16.24
CA GLU A 198 -22.91 0.67 15.12
C GLU A 198 -22.17 0.48 13.79
N VAL A 199 -20.84 0.65 13.77
CA VAL A 199 -20.02 0.42 12.57
C VAL A 199 -20.07 -1.05 12.14
N LEU A 200 -20.04 -2.00 13.08
CA LEU A 200 -20.12 -3.43 12.77
C LEU A 200 -21.50 -3.83 12.25
N GLU A 201 -22.57 -3.25 12.79
CA GLU A 201 -23.93 -3.45 12.28
C GLU A 201 -24.08 -2.89 10.87
N GLU A 202 -23.62 -1.65 10.62
CA GLU A 202 -23.64 -1.03 9.30
C GLU A 202 -22.84 -1.85 8.28
N LYS A 203 -21.66 -2.36 8.67
CA LYS A 203 -20.84 -3.24 7.82
C LYS A 203 -21.62 -4.48 7.37
N GLU A 204 -22.34 -5.15 8.27
CA GLU A 204 -23.11 -6.35 7.89
C GLU A 204 -24.32 -6.00 7.03
N GLN A 205 -24.96 -4.84 7.25
CA GLN A 205 -26.03 -4.35 6.37
C GLN A 205 -25.52 -4.10 4.94
N VAL A 206 -24.44 -3.32 4.78
CA VAL A 206 -23.82 -3.02 3.48
C VAL A 206 -23.39 -4.31 2.77
N LYS A 207 -22.83 -5.27 3.52
CA LYS A 207 -22.44 -6.57 2.97
C LYS A 207 -23.63 -7.39 2.49
N GLN A 208 -24.77 -7.33 3.18
CA GLN A 208 -26.01 -7.97 2.72
C GLN A 208 -26.52 -7.30 1.43
N GLU A 209 -26.60 -5.97 1.41
CA GLU A 209 -27.05 -5.22 0.23
C GLU A 209 -26.17 -5.50 -1.00
N PHE A 210 -24.85 -5.51 -0.81
CA PHE A 210 -23.89 -5.83 -1.85
C PHE A 210 -24.09 -7.25 -2.40
N ARG A 211 -24.33 -8.25 -1.53
CA ARG A 211 -24.65 -9.62 -1.94
C ARG A 211 -25.93 -9.67 -2.76
N GLU A 212 -27.00 -8.99 -2.32
CA GLU A 212 -28.26 -8.95 -3.05
C GLU A 212 -28.11 -8.27 -4.42
N GLU A 213 -27.30 -7.21 -4.51
CA GLU A 213 -27.02 -6.55 -5.78
C GLU A 213 -26.21 -7.45 -6.73
N LEU A 214 -25.17 -8.12 -6.21
CA LEU A 214 -24.41 -9.11 -6.97
C LEU A 214 -25.34 -10.21 -7.48
N ASP A 215 -26.20 -10.77 -6.64
CA ASP A 215 -27.16 -11.81 -7.04
C ASP A 215 -28.12 -11.32 -8.13
N LYS A 216 -28.64 -10.09 -8.04
CA LYS A 216 -29.48 -9.50 -9.10
C LYS A 216 -28.70 -9.33 -10.41
N ARG A 217 -27.47 -8.84 -10.35
CA ARG A 217 -26.60 -8.65 -11.54
C ARG A 217 -26.22 -10.00 -12.16
N PHE A 218 -25.80 -10.98 -11.36
CA PHE A 218 -25.50 -12.33 -11.83
C PHE A 218 -26.74 -13.06 -12.37
N PHE A 219 -27.92 -12.87 -11.76
CA PHE A 219 -29.18 -13.40 -12.28
C PHE A 219 -29.52 -12.80 -13.65
N LYS A 220 -29.37 -11.48 -13.82
CA LYS A 220 -29.61 -10.79 -15.09
C LYS A 220 -28.62 -11.19 -16.18
N THR A 221 -27.34 -11.34 -15.83
CA THR A 221 -26.28 -11.86 -16.72
C THR A 221 -26.58 -13.30 -17.14
N ARG A 222 -26.96 -14.17 -16.19
CA ARG A 222 -27.33 -15.57 -16.44
C ARG A 222 -28.63 -15.70 -17.26
N MET A 223 -29.57 -14.75 -17.12
CA MET A 223 -30.76 -14.64 -17.96
C MET A 223 -30.40 -14.18 -19.38
N LEU A 224 -29.52 -13.18 -19.54
CA LEU A 224 -28.98 -12.78 -20.84
C LEU A 224 -28.30 -13.95 -21.55
N PHE A 225 -27.49 -14.74 -20.85
CA PHE A 225 -26.87 -15.95 -21.40
C PHE A 225 -27.87 -17.06 -21.73
N LYS A 226 -28.96 -17.21 -20.95
CA LYS A 226 -30.05 -18.14 -21.30
C LYS A 226 -30.84 -17.69 -22.54
N THR A 227 -31.07 -16.39 -22.70
CA THR A 227 -31.74 -15.82 -23.88
C THR A 227 -30.83 -15.85 -25.12
N LEU A 228 -29.52 -15.62 -24.95
CA LEU A 228 -28.52 -15.76 -26.02
C LEU A 228 -28.29 -17.23 -26.42
N ARG A 229 -28.53 -18.20 -25.53
CA ARG A 229 -28.58 -19.64 -25.90
C ARG A 229 -29.75 -20.01 -26.82
N ILE A 230 -30.74 -19.14 -26.99
CA ILE A 230 -31.83 -19.31 -27.98
C ILE A 230 -31.37 -18.86 -29.38
N ILE A 231 -30.26 -18.13 -29.48
CA ILE A 231 -29.63 -17.79 -30.77
C ILE A 231 -28.62 -18.89 -31.13
N ASP A 232 -29.10 -19.81 -31.98
CA ASP A 232 -28.42 -20.89 -32.70
C ASP A 232 -26.93 -21.14 -32.38
N TYR A 233 -26.68 -22.32 -31.79
CA TYR A 233 -25.37 -22.93 -31.52
C TYR A 233 -24.44 -23.01 -32.76
N ARG A 234 -24.97 -22.80 -33.98
CA ARG A 234 -24.19 -22.76 -35.22
C ARG A 234 -23.40 -21.47 -35.43
N THR A 235 -23.77 -20.37 -34.76
CA THR A 235 -23.08 -19.07 -34.90
C THR A 235 -21.83 -18.96 -34.01
N LEU A 236 -21.75 -19.79 -32.95
CA LEU A 236 -20.65 -19.82 -31.97
C LEU A 236 -19.32 -20.40 -32.50
N LYS A 237 -19.30 -20.98 -33.71
CA LYS A 237 -18.07 -21.47 -34.35
C LYS A 237 -17.18 -20.34 -34.92
N LEU A 238 -17.62 -19.09 -34.88
CA LEU A 238 -16.86 -17.93 -35.36
C LEU A 238 -16.17 -17.12 -34.25
N ILE A 239 -16.29 -17.53 -32.98
CA ILE A 239 -15.60 -16.85 -31.87
C ILE A 239 -14.18 -17.41 -31.71
N PRO A 240 -13.13 -16.55 -31.75
CA PRO A 240 -11.74 -16.99 -31.57
C PRO A 240 -11.50 -17.69 -30.23
N TYR A 241 -10.61 -18.68 -30.25
CA TYR A 241 -10.30 -19.61 -29.16
C TYR A 241 -9.99 -18.96 -27.79
N LYS A 242 -9.52 -17.70 -27.76
CA LYS A 242 -9.16 -16.97 -26.52
C LYS A 242 -10.31 -16.65 -25.57
N LEU A 243 -11.57 -16.81 -25.98
CA LEU A 243 -12.74 -16.59 -25.12
C LEU A 243 -13.33 -17.87 -24.51
N ARG A 244 -12.71 -19.04 -24.72
CA ARG A 244 -13.22 -20.32 -24.17
C ARG A 244 -12.87 -20.59 -22.71
N ASN A 245 -11.87 -19.91 -22.15
CA ASN A 245 -11.41 -20.15 -20.77
C ASN A 245 -11.97 -19.14 -19.75
N LEU A 246 -13.05 -18.44 -20.10
CA LEU A 246 -13.82 -17.58 -19.20
C LEU A 246 -15.19 -18.18 -18.84
N PHE A 247 -15.32 -19.52 -18.94
CA PHE A 247 -16.51 -20.29 -18.56
C PHE A 247 -16.14 -21.58 -17.82
#